data_AF-A0A0U1D7E4-F1
#
_entry.id   AF-A0A0U1D7E4-F1
#
_cell.length_a   1.000
_cell.length_b   1.000
_cell.length_c   1.000
_cell.angle_alpha   90.00
_cell.angle_beta   90.00
_cell.angle_gamma   90.00
#
_symmetry.space_group_name_H-M   'P 1'
#
loop_
_entity.id
_entity.type
_entity.pdbx_description
1 polymer ?
#
loop_
_entity_poly.entity_id
_entity_poly.type
_entity_poly.pdbx_seq_one_letter_code
_entity_poly.pdbx_strand_id
1 'polypeptide(L)'
;MSLAEEQTVDPVAALPDDALGSFPPPGGRVLLVWDAPNLDMGLGSILGRRPTALERPRFDALGRWLLARTAEVSAGRPGAVVEPEATVFTNIAPGSADVVRPWVDALRNVGFAVFAKPKIDEDSDVDRDMLAHIELRRSEGLAALVVASADGQAFRQPLEEIARTGVAVQVIGFREHASWALASDTLDFVDLEDISGVFREPLPRIGLDSLPDQGAWLQPFRPLSALLTARV
;
A
#
# COMPACT_ATOMS: atom_id res chain seq x y z
N MET A 1 -12.75 -67.81 -50.92
CA MET A 1 -13.25 -67.15 -49.69
C MET A 1 -12.11 -66.37 -49.08
N SER A 2 -12.36 -65.07 -48.92
CA SER A 2 -11.68 -63.99 -48.18
C SER A 2 -10.18 -64.06 -47.90
N LEU A 3 -9.52 -63.02 -48.41
CA LEU A 3 -8.20 -62.48 -48.03
C LEU A 3 -8.22 -62.02 -46.56
N ALA A 4 -7.12 -62.25 -45.85
CA ALA A 4 -6.80 -61.57 -44.60
C ALA A 4 -6.06 -60.27 -44.96
N GLU A 5 -6.66 -59.13 -44.64
CA GLU A 5 -6.06 -57.81 -44.79
C GLU A 5 -5.27 -57.49 -43.51
N GLU A 6 -3.94 -57.47 -43.64
CA GLU A 6 -3.02 -57.02 -42.60
C GLU A 6 -2.93 -55.49 -42.71
N GLN A 7 -3.58 -54.79 -41.78
CA GLN A 7 -3.60 -53.33 -41.72
C GLN A 7 -2.26 -52.84 -41.15
N THR A 8 -1.41 -52.29 -42.02
CA THR A 8 -0.19 -51.58 -41.64
C THR A 8 -0.56 -50.24 -40.98
N VAL A 9 -0.09 -50.02 -39.75
CA VAL A 9 -0.28 -48.77 -39.01
C VAL A 9 0.74 -47.74 -39.50
N ASP A 10 0.27 -46.63 -40.06
CA ASP A 10 1.12 -45.48 -40.42
C ASP A 10 1.75 -44.84 -39.16
N PRO A 11 3.02 -44.42 -39.19
CA PRO A 11 3.62 -43.71 -38.07
C PRO A 11 3.00 -42.32 -37.95
N VAL A 12 2.51 -42.00 -36.75
CA VAL A 12 2.00 -40.67 -36.39
C VAL A 12 3.08 -39.62 -36.65
N ALA A 13 2.79 -38.68 -37.54
CA ALA A 13 3.65 -37.54 -37.82
C ALA A 13 3.88 -36.75 -36.52
N ALA A 14 5.15 -36.59 -36.14
CA ALA A 14 5.55 -35.78 -35.00
C ALA A 14 5.17 -34.31 -35.26
N LEU A 15 4.34 -33.75 -34.38
CA LEU A 15 4.04 -32.32 -34.35
C LEU A 15 5.31 -31.55 -33.95
N PRO A 16 5.55 -30.34 -34.51
CA PRO A 16 6.68 -29.52 -34.13
C PRO A 16 6.58 -29.12 -32.65
N ASP A 17 7.69 -29.29 -31.93
CA ASP A 17 7.87 -29.17 -30.47
C ASP A 17 7.73 -27.73 -29.92
N ASP A 18 7.30 -26.78 -30.74
CA ASP A 18 7.36 -25.33 -30.47
C ASP A 18 6.00 -24.71 -30.09
N ALA A 19 4.99 -25.54 -29.81
CA ALA A 19 3.64 -25.09 -29.42
C ALA A 19 3.30 -25.29 -27.93
N LEU A 20 4.27 -25.68 -27.10
CA LEU A 20 4.13 -25.57 -25.65
C LEU A 20 4.53 -24.15 -25.26
N GLY A 21 3.51 -23.28 -25.24
CA GLY A 21 3.63 -21.88 -24.91
C GLY A 21 4.60 -21.68 -23.75
N SER A 22 5.63 -20.85 -23.96
CA SER A 22 6.31 -20.17 -22.87
C SER A 22 5.22 -19.69 -21.93
N PHE A 23 5.15 -20.25 -20.72
CA PHE A 23 4.36 -19.64 -19.68
C PHE A 23 4.77 -18.17 -19.67
N PRO A 24 3.82 -17.22 -19.71
CA PRO A 24 4.19 -15.83 -19.58
C PRO A 24 5.09 -15.71 -18.35
N PRO A 25 6.19 -14.93 -18.43
CA PRO A 25 7.08 -14.77 -17.29
C PRO A 25 6.22 -14.49 -16.05
N PRO A 26 6.57 -15.05 -14.87
CA PRO A 26 5.76 -14.88 -13.66
C PRO A 26 5.35 -13.42 -13.54
N GLY A 27 4.04 -13.20 -13.48
CA GLY A 27 3.47 -11.87 -13.58
C GLY A 27 4.09 -10.93 -12.55
N GLY A 28 4.36 -9.70 -12.96
CA GLY A 28 4.84 -8.68 -12.04
C GLY A 28 3.71 -8.24 -11.11
N ARG A 29 4.06 -7.78 -9.91
CA ARG A 29 3.08 -7.21 -8.98
C ARG A 29 3.36 -5.76 -8.63
N VAL A 30 2.35 -4.92 -8.68
CA VAL A 30 2.41 -3.61 -8.00
C VAL A 30 1.74 -3.78 -6.64
N LEU A 31 2.57 -3.81 -5.60
CA LEU A 31 2.12 -4.06 -4.23
C LEU A 31 1.91 -2.75 -3.49
N LEU A 32 0.75 -2.56 -2.88
CA LEU A 32 0.47 -1.54 -1.88
C LEU A 32 0.37 -2.18 -0.50
N VAL A 33 1.20 -1.73 0.44
CA VAL A 33 1.13 -2.07 1.86
C VAL A 33 0.71 -0.83 2.63
N TRP A 34 -0.40 -0.92 3.36
CA TRP A 34 -0.97 0.21 4.08
C TRP A 34 -0.93 0.01 5.59
N ASP A 35 -0.23 0.89 6.29
CA ASP A 35 -0.14 0.95 7.75
C ASP A 35 -1.29 1.79 8.34
N ALA A 36 -2.41 1.13 8.66
CA ALA A 36 -3.58 1.88 9.14
C ALA A 36 -3.32 2.64 10.44
N PRO A 37 -2.67 2.08 11.48
CA PRO A 37 -2.35 2.81 12.69
C PRO A 37 -1.50 4.06 12.44
N ASN A 38 -0.44 3.95 11.65
CA ASN A 38 0.48 5.07 11.42
C ASN A 38 -0.20 6.22 10.65
N LEU A 39 -0.98 5.90 9.61
CA LEU A 39 -1.70 6.91 8.83
C LEU A 39 -2.83 7.56 9.64
N ASP A 40 -3.58 6.81 10.46
CA ASP A 40 -4.61 7.40 11.34
C ASP A 40 -3.97 8.32 12.39
N MET A 41 -2.78 7.99 12.90
CA MET A 41 -2.02 8.84 13.83
C MET A 41 -1.50 10.11 13.15
N GLY A 42 -0.90 10.00 11.96
CA GLY A 42 -0.44 11.16 11.19
C GLY A 42 -1.57 12.11 10.85
N LEU A 43 -2.71 11.58 10.39
CA LEU A 43 -3.90 12.38 10.14
C LEU A 43 -4.42 13.05 11.42
N GLY A 44 -4.42 12.32 12.54
CA GLY A 44 -4.83 12.88 13.82
C GLY A 44 -3.93 14.01 14.33
N SER A 45 -2.64 13.98 13.99
CA SER A 45 -1.69 15.06 14.28
C SER A 45 -2.04 16.33 13.50
N ILE A 46 -2.31 16.20 12.19
CA ILE A 46 -2.71 17.32 11.32
C ILE A 46 -4.03 17.94 11.79
N LEU A 47 -4.99 17.11 12.20
CA LEU A 47 -6.29 17.58 12.71
C LEU A 47 -6.24 18.09 14.15
N GLY A 48 -5.17 17.82 14.90
CA GLY A 48 -5.06 18.05 16.35
C GLY A 48 -5.95 17.14 17.22
N ARG A 49 -6.68 16.20 16.61
CA ARG A 49 -7.61 15.27 17.27
C ARG A 49 -7.77 13.98 16.46
N ARG A 50 -8.41 12.97 17.06
CA ARG A 50 -8.73 11.73 16.34
C ARG A 50 -9.61 12.03 15.11
N PRO A 51 -9.30 11.48 13.92
CA PRO A 51 -10.12 11.66 12.73
C PRO A 51 -11.47 10.96 12.87
N THR A 52 -12.50 11.62 12.35
CA THR A 52 -13.83 11.03 12.12
C THR A 52 -13.81 10.15 10.86
N ALA A 53 -14.86 9.35 10.67
CA ALA A 53 -14.97 8.51 9.48
C ALA A 53 -15.00 9.30 8.15
N LEU A 54 -15.48 10.56 8.17
CA LEU A 54 -15.57 11.40 6.97
C LEU A 54 -14.23 12.05 6.59
N GLU A 55 -13.34 12.23 7.57
CA GLU A 55 -12.01 12.81 7.41
C GLU A 55 -10.96 11.76 7.04
N ARG A 56 -11.28 10.47 7.25
CA ARG A 56 -10.39 9.37 6.86
C ARG A 56 -10.29 9.23 5.34
N PRO A 57 -9.14 8.74 4.84
CA PRO A 57 -8.91 8.53 3.42
C PRO A 57 -9.92 7.53 2.83
N ARG A 58 -10.39 7.85 1.63
CA ARG A 58 -11.27 7.00 0.83
C ARG A 58 -10.48 5.93 0.09
N PHE A 59 -10.62 4.68 0.54
CA PHE A 59 -9.95 3.53 -0.06
C PHE A 59 -10.39 3.24 -1.50
N ASP A 60 -11.60 3.64 -1.91
CA ASP A 60 -12.02 3.52 -3.30
C ASP A 60 -11.23 4.44 -4.25
N ALA A 61 -10.86 5.63 -3.78
CA ALA A 61 -10.02 6.55 -4.53
C ALA A 61 -8.57 6.06 -4.58
N LEU A 62 -8.04 5.59 -3.43
CA LEU A 62 -6.71 4.98 -3.36
C LEU A 62 -6.59 3.74 -4.26
N GLY A 63 -7.62 2.89 -4.29
CA GLY A 63 -7.68 1.73 -5.18
C GLY A 63 -7.60 2.12 -6.66
N ARG A 64 -8.37 3.13 -7.08
CA ARG A 64 -8.29 3.65 -8.47
C ARG A 64 -6.92 4.24 -8.79
N TRP A 65 -6.30 4.94 -7.84
CA TRP A 65 -4.94 5.44 -7.99
C TRP A 65 -3.93 4.30 -8.17
N LEU A 66 -4.04 3.23 -7.38
CA LEU A 66 -3.18 2.05 -7.51
C LEU A 66 -3.34 1.38 -8.88
N LEU A 67 -4.58 1.27 -9.38
CA LEU A 67 -4.84 0.73 -10.72
C LEU A 67 -4.16 1.56 -11.83
N ALA A 68 -4.23 2.89 -11.73
CA ALA A 68 -3.53 3.78 -12.66
C ALA A 68 -2.01 3.58 -12.59
N ARG A 69 -1.46 3.48 -11.37
CA ARG A 69 -0.03 3.19 -11.18
C ARG A 69 0.37 1.84 -11.76
N THR A 70 -0.46 0.82 -11.59
CA THR A 70 -0.22 -0.51 -12.19
C THR A 70 -0.22 -0.45 -13.70
N ALA A 71 -1.12 0.33 -14.31
CA ALA A 71 -1.13 0.53 -15.76
C ALA A 71 0.15 1.21 -16.27
N GLU A 72 0.66 2.22 -15.56
CA GLU A 72 1.94 2.86 -15.89
C GLU A 72 3.11 1.87 -15.82
N VAL A 73 3.21 1.09 -14.75
CA VAL A 73 4.27 0.08 -14.56
C VAL A 73 4.18 -1.01 -15.63
N SER A 74 2.97 -1.44 -15.97
CA SER A 74 2.70 -2.43 -17.02
C SER A 74 3.13 -1.93 -18.40
N ALA A 75 2.90 -0.65 -18.73
CA ALA A 75 3.32 -0.06 -20.01
C ALA A 75 4.85 -0.13 -20.23
N GLY A 76 5.64 -0.10 -19.15
CA GLY A 76 7.10 -0.28 -19.19
C GLY A 76 7.56 -1.73 -19.29
N ARG A 77 6.65 -2.72 -19.30
CA ARG A 77 6.97 -4.16 -19.30
C ARG A 77 6.12 -4.94 -20.33
N PRO A 78 6.36 -4.74 -21.64
CA PRO A 78 5.59 -5.41 -22.68
C PRO A 78 5.68 -6.95 -22.56
N GLY A 79 4.54 -7.64 -22.65
CA GLY A 79 4.47 -9.10 -22.59
C GLY A 79 4.47 -9.69 -21.17
N ALA A 80 4.63 -8.88 -20.14
CA ALA A 80 4.43 -9.30 -18.75
C ALA A 80 3.01 -8.93 -18.28
N VAL A 81 2.33 -9.87 -17.61
CA VAL A 81 1.09 -9.57 -16.88
C VAL A 81 1.50 -8.87 -15.59
N VAL A 82 0.98 -7.67 -15.32
CA VAL A 82 1.25 -6.94 -14.08
C VAL A 82 -0.05 -6.73 -13.32
N GLU A 83 -0.15 -7.31 -12.12
CA GLU A 83 -1.36 -7.26 -11.30
C GLU A 83 -1.21 -6.31 -10.10
N PRO A 84 -2.26 -5.56 -9.73
CA PRO A 84 -2.31 -4.80 -8.50
C PRO A 84 -2.58 -5.73 -7.31
N GLU A 85 -1.89 -5.50 -6.19
CA GLU A 85 -2.25 -6.11 -4.90
C GLU A 85 -2.20 -5.02 -3.82
N ALA A 86 -3.21 -4.98 -2.95
CA ALA A 86 -3.27 -4.01 -1.86
C ALA A 86 -3.68 -4.68 -0.55
N THR A 87 -2.89 -4.45 0.50
CA THR A 87 -3.14 -5.02 1.83
C THR A 87 -3.11 -3.93 2.90
N VAL A 88 -4.19 -3.85 3.68
CA VAL A 88 -4.30 -2.98 4.86
C VAL A 88 -3.90 -3.75 6.10
N PHE A 89 -2.90 -3.25 6.82
CA PHE A 89 -2.43 -3.77 8.10
C PHE A 89 -3.03 -2.95 9.23
N THR A 90 -3.57 -3.61 10.25
CA THR A 90 -4.24 -2.96 11.35
C THR A 90 -4.15 -3.77 12.64
N ASN A 91 -4.23 -3.06 13.77
CA ASN A 91 -4.35 -3.67 15.07
C ASN A 91 -5.79 -3.65 15.57
N ILE A 92 -6.24 -4.76 16.15
CA ILE A 92 -7.57 -4.87 16.77
C ILE A 92 -7.41 -4.86 18.28
N ALA A 93 -7.89 -3.80 18.93
CA ALA A 93 -7.92 -3.73 20.38
C ALA A 93 -8.95 -4.72 20.97
N PRO A 94 -8.69 -5.34 22.13
CA PRO A 94 -9.67 -6.19 22.79
C PRO A 94 -11.03 -5.51 22.96
N GLY A 95 -12.12 -6.20 22.59
CA GLY A 95 -13.48 -5.68 22.67
C GLY A 95 -13.89 -4.72 21.54
N SER A 96 -13.01 -4.41 20.58
CA SER A 96 -13.33 -3.50 19.46
C SER A 96 -13.79 -4.21 18.17
N ALA A 97 -13.80 -5.54 18.15
CA ALA A 97 -14.01 -6.33 16.94
C ALA A 97 -15.32 -5.98 16.20
N ASP A 98 -16.43 -5.84 16.92
CA ASP A 98 -17.73 -5.51 16.32
C ASP A 98 -17.78 -4.08 15.75
N VAL A 99 -17.00 -3.15 16.31
CA VAL A 99 -16.90 -1.78 15.82
C VAL A 99 -16.07 -1.72 14.53
N VAL A 100 -15.03 -2.54 14.44
CA VAL A 100 -14.07 -2.52 13.31
C VAL A 100 -14.55 -3.39 12.14
N ARG A 101 -15.39 -4.40 12.39
CA ARG A 101 -15.91 -5.34 11.37
C ARG A 101 -16.50 -4.65 10.14
N PRO A 102 -17.41 -3.65 10.24
CA PRO A 102 -17.97 -3.01 9.05
C PRO A 102 -16.92 -2.32 8.17
N TRP A 103 -15.87 -1.77 8.78
CA TRP A 103 -14.77 -1.15 8.05
C TRP A 103 -13.90 -2.19 7.35
N VAL A 104 -13.60 -3.33 8.00
CA VAL A 104 -12.89 -4.45 7.37
C VAL A 104 -13.69 -5.01 6.19
N ASP A 105 -14.99 -5.20 6.35
CA ASP A 105 -15.85 -5.70 5.27
C ASP A 105 -15.92 -4.70 4.10
N ALA A 106 -15.95 -3.39 4.39
CA ALA A 106 -15.89 -2.35 3.37
C ALA A 106 -14.58 -2.38 2.57
N LEU A 107 -13.42 -2.52 3.24
CA LEU A 107 -12.12 -2.65 2.57
C LEU A 107 -12.07 -3.86 1.63
N ARG A 108 -12.56 -5.00 2.11
CA ARG A 108 -12.60 -6.24 1.34
C ARG A 108 -13.54 -6.14 0.14
N ASN A 109 -14.67 -5.44 0.28
CA ASN A 109 -15.58 -5.16 -0.84
C ASN A 109 -14.96 -4.25 -1.90
N VAL A 110 -14.03 -3.37 -1.54
CA VAL A 110 -13.26 -2.55 -2.50
C VAL A 110 -12.18 -3.38 -3.21
N GLY A 111 -11.73 -4.49 -2.60
CA GLY A 111 -10.71 -5.38 -3.15
C GLY A 111 -9.38 -5.36 -2.39
N PHE A 112 -9.32 -4.71 -1.22
CA PHE A 112 -8.14 -4.75 -0.36
C PHE A 112 -8.14 -6.03 0.49
N ALA A 113 -6.99 -6.69 0.57
CA ALA A 113 -6.73 -7.65 1.64
C ALA A 113 -6.60 -6.89 2.98
N VAL A 114 -6.92 -7.57 4.09
CA VAL A 114 -6.81 -6.99 5.43
C VAL A 114 -6.06 -7.98 6.32
N PHE A 115 -4.93 -7.52 6.86
CA PHE A 115 -4.22 -8.20 7.94
C PHE A 115 -4.58 -7.52 9.26
N ALA A 116 -5.30 -8.25 10.12
CA ALA A 116 -5.78 -7.74 11.40
C ALA A 116 -5.10 -8.49 12.56
N LYS A 117 -4.21 -7.80 13.27
CA LYS A 117 -3.43 -8.36 14.40
C LYS A 117 -4.03 -7.93 15.75
N PRO A 118 -4.39 -8.84 16.66
CA PRO A 118 -4.80 -8.46 18.00
C PRO A 118 -3.71 -7.63 18.70
N LYS A 119 -4.08 -6.50 19.30
CA LYS A 119 -3.16 -5.69 20.13
C LYS A 119 -3.17 -6.24 21.55
N ILE A 120 -2.29 -7.20 21.83
CA ILE A 120 -2.19 -7.88 23.14
C ILE A 120 -1.25 -7.14 24.11
N ASP A 121 -0.24 -6.45 23.59
CA ASP A 121 0.75 -5.67 24.33
C ASP A 121 1.26 -4.47 23.49
N GLU A 122 2.21 -3.71 24.04
CA GLU A 122 2.83 -2.56 23.37
C GLU A 122 3.73 -2.97 22.20
N ASP A 123 4.27 -4.20 22.22
CA ASP A 123 5.13 -4.77 21.17
C ASP A 123 4.33 -5.44 20.03
N SER A 124 3.00 -5.36 20.08
CA SER A 124 2.10 -5.93 19.08
C SER A 124 1.99 -5.08 17.80
N ASP A 125 3.05 -4.42 17.37
CA ASP A 125 3.10 -3.67 16.11
C ASP A 125 2.87 -4.58 14.89
N VAL A 126 2.57 -3.99 13.74
CA VAL A 126 2.35 -4.72 12.47
C VAL A 126 3.55 -4.59 11.52
N ASP A 127 4.62 -3.90 11.92
CA ASP A 127 5.72 -3.54 11.04
C ASP A 127 6.46 -4.77 10.53
N ARG A 128 6.71 -5.73 11.44
CA ARG A 128 7.32 -7.02 11.07
C ARG A 128 6.46 -7.83 10.11
N ASP A 129 5.14 -7.80 10.29
CA ASP A 129 4.20 -8.51 9.43
C ASP A 129 4.15 -7.87 8.03
N MET A 130 4.21 -6.52 7.97
CA MET A 130 4.31 -5.77 6.72
C MET A 130 5.61 -6.10 5.96
N LEU A 131 6.75 -6.07 6.64
CA LEU A 131 8.05 -6.41 6.03
C LEU A 131 8.08 -7.87 5.54
N ALA A 132 7.54 -8.80 6.33
CA ALA A 132 7.43 -10.21 5.91
C ALA A 132 6.54 -10.37 4.66
N HIS A 133 5.44 -9.63 4.58
CA HIS A 133 4.58 -9.63 3.41
C HIS A 133 5.29 -9.06 2.16
N ILE A 134 6.02 -7.96 2.32
CA ILE A 134 6.82 -7.36 1.24
C ILE A 134 7.86 -8.36 0.71
N GLU A 135 8.61 -9.00 1.60
CA GLU A 135 9.66 -9.94 1.20
C GLU A 135 9.09 -11.20 0.53
N LEU A 136 7.95 -11.71 1.01
CA LEU A 136 7.25 -12.80 0.33
C LEU A 136 6.89 -12.40 -1.11
N ARG A 137 6.30 -11.21 -1.30
CA ARG A 137 5.91 -10.71 -2.62
C ARG A 137 7.10 -10.40 -3.52
N ARG A 138 8.21 -9.98 -2.93
CA ARG A 138 9.50 -9.82 -3.62
C ARG A 138 9.98 -11.15 -4.20
N SER A 139 9.90 -12.23 -3.43
CA SER A 139 10.29 -13.58 -3.89
C SER A 139 9.38 -14.14 -4.99
N GLU A 140 8.12 -13.69 -5.04
CA GLU A 140 7.13 -14.09 -6.05
C GLU A 140 7.16 -13.25 -7.33
N GLY A 141 7.81 -12.08 -7.32
CA GLY A 141 7.90 -11.17 -8.46
C GLY A 141 7.25 -9.81 -8.18
N LEU A 142 8.08 -8.84 -7.77
CA LEU A 142 7.66 -7.47 -7.50
C LEU A 142 8.01 -6.54 -8.66
N ALA A 143 7.00 -5.89 -9.25
CA ALA A 143 7.17 -4.92 -10.33
C ALA A 143 7.32 -3.48 -9.81
N ALA A 144 6.57 -3.13 -8.77
CA ALA A 144 6.73 -1.90 -8.02
C ALA A 144 6.19 -2.11 -6.59
N LEU A 145 6.68 -1.28 -5.67
CA LEU A 145 6.27 -1.29 -4.27
C LEU A 145 5.76 0.08 -3.87
N VAL A 146 4.63 0.10 -3.18
CA VAL A 146 4.07 1.28 -2.54
C VAL A 146 3.87 0.95 -1.07
N VAL A 147 4.47 1.74 -0.17
CA VAL A 147 4.26 1.62 1.27
C VAL A 147 3.64 2.89 1.79
N ALA A 148 2.42 2.80 2.30
CA ALA A 148 1.81 3.88 3.05
C ALA A 148 2.16 3.73 4.52
N SER A 149 3.24 4.38 4.97
CA SER A 149 3.64 4.52 6.38
C SER A 149 4.59 5.71 6.53
N ALA A 150 4.50 6.40 7.67
CA ALA A 150 5.45 7.43 8.07
C ALA A 150 6.61 6.87 8.93
N ASP A 151 6.64 5.57 9.24
CA ASP A 151 7.69 4.98 10.07
C ASP A 151 9.00 4.73 9.29
N GLY A 152 9.90 5.71 9.36
CA GLY A 152 11.23 5.59 8.76
C GLY A 152 12.18 4.66 9.52
N GLN A 153 11.94 4.36 10.80
CA GLN A 153 12.80 3.44 11.56
C GLN A 153 12.59 2.02 11.09
N ALA A 154 11.33 1.62 10.87
CA ALA A 154 10.99 0.30 10.37
C ALA A 154 11.28 0.15 8.87
N PHE A 155 10.90 1.14 8.05
CA PHE A 155 10.81 0.92 6.60
C PHE A 155 11.97 1.51 5.78
N ARG A 156 12.66 2.56 6.22
CA ARG A 156 13.62 3.28 5.34
C ARG A 156 14.66 2.34 4.72
N GLN A 157 15.46 1.68 5.56
CA GLN A 157 16.54 0.83 5.05
C GLN A 157 16.01 -0.34 4.19
N PRO A 158 15.01 -1.12 4.62
CA PRO A 158 14.44 -2.18 3.79
C PRO A 158 13.93 -1.69 2.43
N LEU A 159 13.25 -0.54 2.38
CA LEU A 159 12.73 0.02 1.14
C LEU A 159 13.85 0.49 0.20
N GLU A 160 14.87 1.15 0.72
CA GLU A 160 16.04 1.56 -0.06
C GLU A 160 16.82 0.35 -0.61
N GLU A 161 16.88 -0.75 0.14
CA GLU A 161 17.49 -2.01 -0.32
C GLU A 161 16.72 -2.62 -1.50
N ILE A 162 15.38 -2.56 -1.48
CA ILE A 162 14.53 -3.00 -2.59
C ILE A 162 14.68 -2.05 -3.79
N ALA A 163 14.69 -0.74 -3.55
CA ALA A 163 14.85 0.26 -4.61
C ALA A 163 16.17 0.05 -5.37
N ARG A 164 17.25 -0.27 -4.65
CA ARG A 164 18.57 -0.59 -5.23
C ARG A 164 18.58 -1.82 -6.15
N THR A 165 17.58 -2.71 -6.07
CA THR A 165 17.46 -3.82 -7.04
C THR A 165 16.75 -3.42 -8.34
N GLY A 166 16.44 -2.14 -8.53
CA GLY A 166 15.76 -1.61 -9.71
C GLY A 166 14.23 -1.69 -9.66
N VAL A 167 13.66 -2.08 -8.52
CA VAL A 167 12.21 -2.00 -8.28
C VAL A 167 11.86 -0.56 -7.93
N ALA A 168 10.86 0.03 -8.59
CA ALA A 168 10.36 1.33 -8.21
C ALA A 168 9.67 1.24 -6.83
N VAL A 169 10.14 2.02 -5.85
CA VAL A 169 9.57 2.05 -4.49
C VAL A 169 9.06 3.43 -4.19
N GLN A 170 7.79 3.51 -3.77
CA GLN A 170 7.12 4.75 -3.44
C GLN A 170 6.58 4.71 -2.02
N VAL A 171 6.72 5.81 -1.29
CA VAL A 171 6.16 6.01 0.03
C VAL A 171 4.96 6.94 -0.07
N ILE A 172 3.82 6.51 0.46
CA ILE A 172 2.65 7.38 0.65
C ILE A 172 2.60 7.83 2.11
N GLY A 173 2.40 9.11 2.34
CA GLY A 173 2.23 9.61 3.70
C GLY A 173 1.82 11.07 3.71
N PHE A 174 1.84 11.65 4.90
CA PHE A 174 1.76 13.09 5.04
C PHE A 174 3.18 13.66 5.05
N ARG A 175 3.47 14.69 4.23
CA ARG A 175 4.83 15.27 4.12
C ARG A 175 5.41 15.70 5.46
N GLU A 176 4.56 16.10 6.39
CA GLU A 176 4.89 16.52 7.77
C GLU A 176 5.46 15.38 8.62
N HIS A 177 5.22 14.13 8.22
CA HIS A 177 5.59 12.93 8.98
C HIS A 177 6.57 12.02 8.23
N ALA A 178 6.81 12.27 6.94
CA ALA A 178 7.62 11.41 6.08
C ALA A 178 8.93 12.09 5.60
N SER A 179 9.56 12.90 6.46
CA SER A 179 10.81 13.60 6.13
C SER A 179 11.94 12.66 5.69
N TRP A 180 11.96 11.44 6.21
CA TRP A 180 12.92 10.41 5.82
C TRP A 180 12.75 9.93 4.38
N ALA A 181 11.52 9.86 3.88
CA ALA A 181 11.22 9.47 2.51
C ALA A 181 11.51 10.62 1.54
N LEU A 182 11.12 11.84 1.92
CA LEU A 182 11.43 13.07 1.18
C LEU A 182 12.94 13.33 1.04
N ALA A 183 13.73 12.91 2.01
CA ALA A 183 15.19 13.07 2.01
C ALA A 183 15.93 11.89 1.34
N SER A 184 15.23 10.84 0.87
CA SER A 184 15.87 9.70 0.23
C SER A 184 16.03 9.96 -1.27
N ASP A 185 17.23 9.72 -1.80
CA ASP A 185 17.51 9.82 -3.24
C ASP A 185 17.00 8.62 -4.05
N THR A 186 16.49 7.58 -3.37
CA THR A 186 16.10 6.31 -4.01
C THR A 186 14.61 5.99 -3.89
N LEU A 187 13.88 6.72 -3.06
CA LEU A 187 12.46 6.51 -2.82
C LEU A 187 11.66 7.66 -3.42
N ASP A 188 10.60 7.33 -4.14
CA ASP A 188 9.61 8.33 -4.53
C ASP A 188 8.67 8.60 -3.35
N PHE A 189 8.23 9.85 -3.18
CA PHE A 189 7.24 10.22 -2.18
C PHE A 189 5.97 10.77 -2.84
N VAL A 190 4.81 10.33 -2.34
CA VAL A 190 3.50 10.86 -2.72
C VAL A 190 2.79 11.30 -1.45
N ASP A 191 2.40 12.58 -1.42
CA ASP A 191 1.54 13.05 -0.35
C ASP A 191 0.15 12.42 -0.51
N LEU A 192 -0.37 11.83 0.56
CA LEU A 192 -1.68 11.16 0.55
C LEU A 192 -2.81 12.11 0.12
N GLU A 193 -2.69 13.41 0.41
CA GLU A 193 -3.69 14.39 -0.02
C GLU A 193 -3.65 14.70 -1.53
N ASP A 194 -2.49 14.54 -2.16
CA ASP A 194 -2.33 14.79 -3.60
C ASP A 194 -3.02 13.69 -4.44
N ILE A 195 -3.40 12.57 -3.83
CA ILE A 195 -4.17 11.52 -4.48
C ILE A 195 -5.64 11.96 -4.62
N SER A 196 -6.04 12.22 -5.86
CA SER A 196 -7.37 12.74 -6.20
C SER A 196 -8.52 11.95 -5.57
N GLY A 197 -9.35 12.64 -4.79
CA GLY A 197 -10.56 12.09 -4.18
C GLY A 197 -10.33 11.24 -2.94
N VAL A 198 -9.10 11.12 -2.44
CA VAL A 198 -8.81 10.42 -1.17
C VAL A 198 -9.42 11.17 0.01
N PHE A 199 -9.28 12.50 0.06
CA PHE A 199 -10.00 13.33 1.02
C PHE A 199 -11.16 14.06 0.34
N ARG A 200 -12.25 14.28 1.10
CA ARG A 200 -13.44 15.00 0.61
C ARG A 200 -13.25 16.51 0.62
N GLU A 201 -12.50 16.98 1.62
CA GLU A 201 -12.13 18.36 1.83
C GLU A 201 -10.61 18.40 2.02
N PRO A 202 -9.94 19.49 1.61
CA PRO A 202 -8.54 19.69 1.94
C PRO A 202 -8.32 19.61 3.46
N LEU A 203 -7.23 18.98 3.85
CA LEU A 203 -6.74 18.96 5.21
C LEU A 203 -6.45 20.40 5.65
N PRO A 204 -6.68 20.73 6.93
CA PRO A 204 -6.45 22.06 7.48
C PRO A 204 -4.95 22.31 7.69
N ARG A 205 -4.15 22.20 6.62
CA ARG A 205 -2.72 22.49 6.66
C ARG A 205 -2.54 23.98 6.82
N ILE A 206 -1.81 24.36 7.86
CA ILE A 206 -1.23 25.70 7.93
C ILE A 206 0.28 25.51 7.94
N GLY A 207 0.84 25.34 6.73
CA GLY A 207 2.28 25.26 6.52
C GLY A 207 2.89 26.65 6.68
N LEU A 208 3.94 26.78 7.50
CA LEU A 208 4.71 28.03 7.64
C LEU A 208 5.35 28.47 6.31
N ASP A 209 5.56 27.51 5.42
CA ASP A 209 6.07 27.65 4.05
C ASP A 209 5.03 28.17 3.05
N SER A 210 3.75 28.17 3.40
CA SER A 210 2.63 28.63 2.56
C SER A 210 1.75 29.67 3.26
N LEU A 211 2.35 30.51 4.10
CA LEU A 211 1.63 31.60 4.76
C LEU A 211 1.24 32.68 3.75
N PRO A 212 0.03 33.24 3.84
CA PRO A 212 -0.35 34.39 3.03
C PRO A 212 0.48 35.62 3.45
N ASP A 213 0.63 36.60 2.55
CA ASP A 213 1.47 37.79 2.78
C ASP A 213 1.07 38.58 4.04
N GLN A 214 -0.22 38.58 4.39
CA GLN A 214 -0.76 39.20 5.61
C GLN A 214 -0.57 38.37 6.89
N GLY A 215 0.04 37.19 6.80
CA GLY A 215 0.16 36.21 7.87
C GLY A 215 -1.11 35.39 8.10
N ALA A 216 -0.98 34.27 8.82
CA ALA A 216 -2.11 33.43 9.23
C ALA A 216 -2.15 33.24 10.75
N TRP A 217 -3.35 33.20 11.31
CA TRP A 217 -3.56 32.81 12.70
C TRP A 217 -3.49 31.29 12.83
N LEU A 218 -2.44 30.78 13.46
CA LEU A 218 -2.30 29.36 13.78
C LEU A 218 -3.09 29.06 15.05
N GLN A 219 -4.21 28.36 14.92
CA GLN A 219 -4.98 27.94 16.09
C GLN A 219 -4.21 26.83 16.84
N PRO A 220 -4.22 26.86 18.19
CA PRO A 220 -3.60 25.81 18.97
C PRO A 220 -4.34 24.48 18.73
N PHE A 221 -3.60 23.41 18.44
CA PHE A 221 -4.19 22.07 18.24
C PHE A 221 -4.92 21.53 19.47
N ARG A 222 -4.57 22.01 20.68
CA ARG A 222 -5.18 21.63 21.95
C ARG A 222 -5.34 22.86 22.85
N PRO A 223 -6.39 22.91 23.69
CA PRO A 223 -6.52 23.98 24.69
C PRO A 223 -5.39 23.87 25.74
N LEU A 224 -4.94 25.01 26.27
CA LEU A 224 -3.88 25.06 27.31
C LEU A 224 -4.18 24.21 28.55
N SER A 225 -5.47 24.01 28.86
CA SER A 225 -5.92 23.16 29.97
C SER A 225 -5.50 21.69 29.84
N ALA A 226 -5.15 21.21 28.64
CA ALA A 226 -4.68 19.85 28.42
C ALA A 226 -3.35 19.53 29.14
N LEU A 227 -2.55 20.56 29.46
CA LEU A 227 -1.30 20.40 30.22
C LEU A 227 -1.54 19.91 31.65
N LEU A 228 -2.73 20.15 32.21
CA LEU A 228 -3.08 19.78 33.58
C LEU A 228 -3.41 18.28 33.73
N THR A 229 -3.57 17.56 32.61
CA THR A 229 -3.96 16.14 32.60
C THR A 229 -2.79 15.20 32.29
N ALA A 230 -1.64 15.73 31.85
CA ALA A 230 -0.42 14.95 31.70
C ALA A 230 0.20 14.72 33.09
N ARG A 231 -0.16 13.62 33.75
CA ARG A 231 0.50 13.20 35.00
C ARG A 231 1.94 12.75 34.71
N VAL A 232 2.85 13.24 35.55
CA VAL A 232 4.21 12.72 35.78
C VAL A 232 4.16 11.27 36.23
#